data_AF-A0A8N1SA32-F1
#
_entry.id   AF-A0A8N1SA32-F1
#
_cell.length_a   1.000
_cell.length_b   1.000
_cell.length_c   1.000
_cell.angle_alpha   90.00
_cell.angle_beta   90.00
_cell.angle_gamma   90.00
#
_symmetry.space_group_name_H-M   'P 1'
#
loop_
_entity.id
_entity.type
_entity.pdbx_description
1 polymer ?
#
loop_
_entity_poly.entity_id
_entity_poly.type
_entity_poly.pdbx_seq_one_letter_code
_entity_poly.pdbx_strand_id
1 'polypeptide(L)' 'MHDGLVLYTTPTICTALGYLKDAWIGRSFIDYVHPKDKTTLADQITSGIASPQEERSKGK' A
#
# COMPACT_ATOMS: atom_id res chain seq x y z
N MET A 1 -1.39 -15.87 9.48
CA MET A 1 -0.60 -14.61 9.50
C MET A 1 -0.54 -14.15 8.05
N HIS A 2 -1.04 -12.97 7.72
CA HIS A 2 -0.91 -12.45 6.35
C HIS A 2 0.48 -11.83 6.23
N ASP A 3 1.31 -12.31 5.30
CA ASP A 3 2.72 -11.96 5.16
C ASP A 3 2.98 -10.51 4.68
N GLY A 4 1.98 -9.63 4.76
CA GLY A 4 2.09 -8.22 4.35
C GLY A 4 2.34 -8.02 2.85
N LEU A 5 2.07 -9.04 2.03
CA LEU A 5 2.31 -9.02 0.60
C LEU A 5 1.25 -8.19 -0.13
N VAL A 6 1.68 -7.47 -1.15
CA VAL A 6 0.76 -6.73 -2.03
C VAL A 6 -0.03 -7.74 -2.87
N LEU A 7 -1.34 -7.79 -2.62
CA LEU A 7 -2.27 -8.65 -3.37
C LEU A 7 -2.82 -7.97 -4.63
N TYR A 8 -3.01 -6.65 -4.57
CA TYR A 8 -3.62 -5.89 -5.65
C TYR A 8 -2.99 -4.51 -5.77
N THR A 9 -2.80 -4.07 -7.00
CA THR A 9 -2.41 -2.71 -7.33
C THR A 9 -3.34 -2.13 -8.39
N THR A 10 -3.64 -0.84 -8.26
CA THR A 10 -4.40 -0.10 -9.27
C THR A 10 -3.48 0.26 -10.45
N PRO A 11 -3.99 0.29 -11.69
CA PRO A 11 -3.16 0.61 -12.86
C PRO A 11 -2.50 2.00 -12.77
N THR A 12 -3.09 2.93 -12.02
CA THR A 12 -2.54 4.27 -11.75
C THR A 12 -1.21 4.24 -11.01
N ILE A 13 -0.92 3.20 -10.20
CA ILE A 13 0.36 3.10 -9.48
C ILE A 13 1.55 3.00 -10.43
N CYS A 14 1.35 2.34 -11.59
CA CYS A 14 2.36 2.20 -12.62
C CYS A 14 2.69 3.56 -13.24
N THR A 15 1.68 4.42 -13.41
CA THR A 15 1.86 5.78 -13.92
C THR A 15 2.47 6.71 -12.88
N ALA A 16 2.09 6.57 -11.61
CA ALA A 16 2.57 7.44 -10.53
C ALA A 16 4.01 7.14 -10.09
N LEU A 17 4.38 5.86 -10.02
CA LEU A 17 5.68 5.41 -9.51
C LEU A 17 6.60 4.89 -10.63
N GLY A 18 6.09 4.65 -11.84
CA GLY A 18 6.89 4.18 -12.98
C GLY A 18 7.22 2.68 -12.97
N TYR A 19 6.70 1.91 -12.01
CA TYR A 19 6.97 0.48 -11.87
C TYR A 19 5.82 -0.38 -12.40
N LEU A 20 6.15 -1.44 -13.15
CA LEU A 20 5.19 -2.43 -13.65
C LEU A 20 4.37 -3.06 -12.52
N LYS A 21 3.06 -3.21 -12.71
CA LYS A 21 2.12 -3.83 -11.76
C LYS A 21 2.63 -5.18 -11.20
N ASP A 22 3.24 -6.00 -12.05
CA ASP A 22 3.76 -7.34 -11.69
C ASP A 22 4.99 -7.28 -10.77
N ALA A 23 5.69 -6.14 -10.69
CA ALA A 23 6.81 -5.96 -9.77
C ALA A 23 6.34 -5.76 -8.31
N TRP A 24 5.08 -5.36 -8.12
CA TRP A 24 4.51 -5.12 -6.79
C TRP A 24 3.87 -6.38 -6.21
N ILE A 25 3.20 -7.19 -7.04
CA ILE A 25 2.44 -8.35 -6.59
C ILE A 25 3.35 -9.39 -5.94
N GLY A 26 2.95 -9.87 -4.75
CA GLY A 26 3.73 -10.86 -4.00
C GLY A 26 5.02 -10.31 -3.38
N ARG A 27 5.25 -8.99 -3.43
CA ARG A 27 6.34 -8.31 -2.72
C ARG A 27 5.80 -7.50 -1.55
N SER A 28 6.69 -7.19 -0.62
CA SER A 28 6.36 -6.35 0.53
C SER A 28 6.41 -4.87 0.10
N PHE A 29 5.30 -4.14 0.23
CA PHE A 29 5.24 -2.72 -0.16
C PHE A 29 6.27 -1.86 0.60
N ILE A 30 6.56 -2.25 1.85
CA ILE A 30 7.57 -1.64 2.72
C ILE A 30 9.00 -1.69 2.17
N ASP A 31 9.32 -2.53 1.17
CA ASP A 31 10.63 -2.50 0.52
C ASP A 31 10.81 -1.30 -0.42
N TYR A 32 9.71 -0.79 -0.98
CA TYR A 32 9.73 0.37 -1.87
C TYR A 32 9.65 1.71 -1.13
N VAL A 33 9.36 1.67 0.18
CA VAL A 33 9.25 2.86 1.02
C VAL A 33 10.61 3.21 1.59
N HIS A 34 10.96 4.49 1.54
CA HIS A 34 12.21 4.98 2.12
C HIS A 34 12.25 4.67 3.64
N PRO A 35 13.39 4.23 4.22
CA PRO A 35 13.47 3.77 5.61
C PRO A 35 12.98 4.78 6.66
N LYS A 36 13.03 6.09 6.35
CA LYS A 36 12.45 7.13 7.22
C LYS A 36 10.93 7.11 7.27
N ASP A 37 10.27 6.69 6.21
CA ASP A 37 8.81 6.70 6.07
C ASP A 37 8.19 5.33 6.41
N LYS A 38 9.00 4.27 6.57
CA LYS A 38 8.53 2.94 6.96
C LYS A 38 7.82 2.96 8.32
N THR A 39 8.35 3.73 9.28
CA THR A 39 7.77 3.85 10.62
C THR A 39 6.41 4.52 10.57
N THR A 40 6.29 5.62 9.83
CA THR A 40 5.02 6.32 9.62
C THR A 40 4.00 5.45 8.89
N LEU A 41 4.42 4.67 7.89
CA LEU A 41 3.53 3.72 7.22
C LEU A 41 3.05 2.61 8.16
N ALA A 42 3.94 2.03 8.98
CA ALA A 42 3.58 1.00 9.95
C ALA A 42 2.58 1.52 10.99
N ASP A 43 2.77 2.76 11.46
CA ASP A 43 1.83 3.44 12.35
C ASP A 43 0.48 3.68 11.68
N GLN A 44 0.46 4.11 10.41
CA GLN A 44 -0.76 4.31 9.63
C GLN A 44 -1.51 3.00 9.37
N ILE A 45 -0.79 1.91 9.08
CA ILE A 45 -1.40 0.58 8.97
C ILE A 45 -2.00 0.19 10.31
N THR A 46 -1.22 0.22 11.40
CA THR A 46 -1.65 -0.16 12.75
C THR A 46 -2.85 0.65 13.25
N SER A 47 -2.88 1.95 12.94
CA SER A 47 -4.00 2.83 13.25
C SER A 47 -5.22 2.57 12.34
N GLY A 48 -5.00 2.31 11.05
CA GLY A 48 -6.04 2.05 10.06
C GLY A 48 -6.69 0.66 10.15
N ILE A 49 -6.00 -0.35 10.69
CA ILE A 49 -6.64 -1.62 11.07
C ILE A 49 -7.39 -1.51 12.41
N ALA A 50 -6.98 -0.60 13.30
CA ALA A 50 -7.71 -0.28 14.52
C ALA A 50 -8.95 0.60 14.27
N SER A 51 -9.00 1.31 13.15
CA SER A 51 -10.10 2.18 12.76
C SER A 51 -10.50 1.88 11.31
N PRO A 52 -11.60 1.13 11.06
CA PRO A 52 -12.04 0.84 9.70
C PRO A 52 -12.37 2.17 8.99
N GLN A 53 -11.43 2.71 8.23
CA GLN A 53 -11.71 3.84 7.36
C GLN A 53 -12.53 3.34 6.19
N GLU A 54 -13.84 3.56 6.32
CA GLU A 54 -14.84 3.47 5.29
C GLU A 54 -14.31 4.05 3.97
N GLU A 55 -14.44 3.23 2.94
CA GLU A 55 -14.20 3.54 1.53
C GLU A 55 -14.68 4.95 1.21
N ARG A 56 -13.75 5.91 1.08
CA ARG A 56 -14.08 7.27 0.66
C ARG A 56 -14.52 7.23 -0.80
N SER A 57 -15.83 7.09 -0.95
CA SER A 57 -16.62 7.29 -2.16
C SER A 57 -16.05 8.41 -3.01
N LYS A 58 -15.66 8.07 -4.24
CA LYS A 58 -15.53 9.03 -5.34
C LYS A 58 -16.41 8.56 -6.49
N GLY A 59 -17.70 8.42 -6.19
CA GLY A 59 -18.78 8.45 -7.17
C GLY A 59 -19.17 9.89 -7.41
N LYS A 60 -19.17 10.28 -8.68
CA LYS A 60 -19.45 11.62 -9.20
C LYS A 60 -20.94 11.93 -9.13
#